data_AF-A0A9D5G583-F1
#
_entry.id   AF-A0A9D5G583-F1
#
_cell.length_a   1.000
_cell.length_b   1.000
_cell.length_c   1.000
_cell.angle_alpha   90.00
_cell.angle_beta   90.00
_cell.angle_gamma   90.00
#
_symmetry.space_group_name_H-M   'P 1'
#
loop_
_entity.id
_entity.type
_entity.pdbx_description
1 polymer ?
#
loop_
_entity_poly.entity_id
_entity_poly.type
_entity_poly.pdbx_seq_one_letter_code
_entity_poly.pdbx_strand_id
1 'polypeptide(L)'
;MSLVPTTTYDNCPDLDLACVPGGVGIAAVMEDDETLVWLRKVGQQAQYVTSVCTGSLILAAAGLLQGYKAACHWASRDSLAMFGVEVVAERVVVDRNRITGGGVTAGIDLAFHIIEALRGRDEAEAVRLILEYEPQPIGVGGTLETARPDVVEAVKRAILAHGGASRSAEIEAIASRRIMFTDR
;
A
#
# COMPACT_ATOMS: atom_id res chain seq x y z
N MET A 1 -9.41 7.71 -19.61
CA MET A 1 -7.99 8.03 -19.42
C MET A 1 -7.27 6.74 -19.06
N SER A 2 -6.18 6.40 -19.76
CA SER A 2 -5.38 5.19 -19.55
C SER A 2 -3.96 5.58 -19.18
N LEU A 3 -3.30 4.78 -18.34
CA LEU A 3 -1.86 4.86 -18.10
C LEU A 3 -1.14 3.90 -19.05
N VAL A 4 -0.01 4.33 -19.60
CA VAL A 4 0.82 3.52 -20.50
C VAL A 4 2.11 3.16 -19.77
N PRO A 5 2.42 1.87 -19.57
CA PRO A 5 3.70 1.45 -19.00
C PRO A 5 4.88 1.94 -19.84
N THR A 6 5.97 2.34 -19.18
CA THR A 6 7.18 2.85 -19.86
C THR A 6 8.25 1.76 -20.06
N THR A 7 8.15 0.64 -19.35
CA THR A 7 9.10 -0.48 -19.44
C THR A 7 8.42 -1.82 -19.08
N THR A 8 9.08 -2.92 -19.37
CA THR A 8 8.71 -4.29 -18.96
C THR A 8 9.57 -4.73 -17.76
N TYR A 9 9.24 -5.87 -17.15
CA TYR A 9 10.04 -6.43 -16.05
C TYR A 9 11.50 -6.71 -16.44
N ASP A 10 11.71 -7.29 -17.63
CA ASP A 10 13.05 -7.63 -18.15
C ASP A 10 13.91 -6.40 -18.49
N ASN A 11 13.26 -5.29 -18.83
CA ASN A 11 13.94 -4.05 -19.23
C ASN A 11 13.94 -2.99 -18.13
N CYS A 12 13.41 -3.30 -16.95
CA CYS A 12 13.43 -2.37 -15.83
C CYS A 12 14.85 -2.30 -15.27
N PRO A 13 15.45 -1.10 -15.13
CA PRO A 13 16.76 -0.97 -14.49
C PRO A 13 16.65 -1.30 -12.99
N ASP A 14 17.80 -1.44 -12.34
CA ASP A 14 17.83 -1.52 -10.88
C ASP A 14 17.17 -0.27 -10.27
N LEU A 15 16.28 -0.50 -9.31
CA LEU A 15 15.49 0.56 -8.69
C LEU A 15 16.01 0.87 -7.30
N ASP A 16 16.28 2.14 -7.01
CA ASP A 16 16.54 2.61 -5.65
C ASP A 16 15.27 2.58 -4.79
N LEU A 17 14.09 2.71 -5.41
CA LEU A 17 12.80 2.76 -4.75
C LEU A 17 11.73 1.99 -5.55
N ALA A 18 10.97 1.13 -4.88
CA ALA A 18 9.78 0.51 -5.42
C ALA A 18 8.52 1.11 -4.78
N CYS A 19 7.51 1.45 -5.58
CA CYS A 19 6.21 1.91 -5.11
C CYS A 19 5.09 1.07 -5.72
N VAL A 20 4.35 0.36 -4.85
CA VAL A 20 3.26 -0.53 -5.26
C VAL A 20 1.92 0.14 -4.95
N PRO A 21 1.14 0.55 -5.97
CA PRO A 21 -0.18 1.13 -5.74
C PRO A 21 -1.21 0.06 -5.35
N GLY A 22 -2.29 0.50 -4.72
CA GLY A 22 -3.48 -0.31 -4.51
C GLY A 22 -4.46 -0.23 -5.69
N GLY A 23 -5.65 -0.82 -5.49
CA GLY A 23 -6.72 -0.78 -6.47
C GLY A 23 -7.60 -2.03 -6.44
N VAL A 24 -8.50 -2.12 -7.42
CA VAL A 24 -9.45 -3.24 -7.54
C VAL A 24 -8.82 -4.53 -8.06
N GLY A 25 -7.71 -4.43 -8.81
CA GLY A 25 -7.03 -5.56 -9.46
C GLY A 25 -5.98 -6.27 -8.60
N ILE A 26 -5.85 -5.93 -7.33
CA ILE A 26 -4.76 -6.44 -6.47
C ILE A 26 -4.79 -7.96 -6.29
N ALA A 27 -5.97 -8.60 -6.27
CA ALA A 27 -6.08 -10.05 -6.14
C ALA A 27 -5.40 -10.78 -7.31
N ALA A 28 -5.66 -10.36 -8.56
CA ALA A 28 -5.03 -10.93 -9.74
C ALA A 28 -3.50 -10.75 -9.71
N VAL A 29 -3.02 -9.60 -9.25
CA VAL A 29 -1.57 -9.34 -9.09
C VAL A 29 -0.94 -10.24 -8.02
N MET A 30 -1.66 -10.55 -6.94
CA MET A 30 -1.19 -11.44 -5.88
C MET A 30 -1.18 -12.93 -6.28
N GLU A 31 -1.86 -13.29 -7.37
CA GLU A 31 -1.82 -14.61 -7.98
C GLU A 31 -0.80 -14.72 -9.11
N ASP A 32 -0.31 -13.59 -9.62
CA ASP A 32 0.71 -13.56 -10.67
C ASP A 32 2.12 -13.79 -10.10
N ASP A 33 2.58 -15.04 -10.22
CA ASP A 33 3.91 -15.44 -9.75
C ASP A 33 5.05 -14.69 -10.45
N GLU A 34 4.91 -14.30 -11.73
CA GLU A 34 5.94 -13.56 -12.45
C GLU A 34 6.12 -12.19 -11.79
N THR A 35 5.02 -11.48 -11.56
CA THR A 35 5.00 -10.18 -10.89
C THR A 35 5.57 -10.27 -9.47
N LEU A 36 5.15 -11.27 -8.68
CA LEU A 36 5.60 -11.38 -7.29
C LEU A 36 7.07 -11.77 -7.17
N VAL A 37 7.58 -12.66 -8.04
CA VAL A 37 9.00 -13.02 -8.07
C VAL A 37 9.84 -11.81 -8.48
N TRP A 38 9.42 -11.08 -9.51
CA TRP A 38 10.09 -9.85 -9.93
C TRP A 38 10.09 -8.80 -8.81
N LEU A 39 8.94 -8.56 -8.18
CA LEU A 39 8.80 -7.59 -7.11
C LEU A 39 9.62 -7.96 -5.88
N ARG A 40 9.70 -9.24 -5.53
CA ARG A 40 10.57 -9.73 -4.46
C ARG A 40 12.04 -9.43 -4.75
N LYS A 41 12.50 -9.69 -5.98
CA LYS A 41 13.88 -9.38 -6.41
C LYS A 41 14.17 -7.89 -6.28
N VAL A 42 13.28 -7.05 -6.80
CA VAL A 42 13.40 -5.58 -6.68
C VAL A 42 13.43 -5.15 -5.21
N GLY A 43 12.50 -5.66 -4.39
CA GLY A 43 12.39 -5.28 -2.99
C GLY A 43 13.53 -5.74 -2.09
N GLN A 44 14.35 -6.71 -2.53
CA GLN A 44 15.58 -7.11 -1.84
C GLN A 44 16.76 -6.18 -2.15
N GLN A 45 16.70 -5.43 -3.25
CA GLN A 45 17.80 -4.57 -3.72
C GLN A 45 17.51 -3.09 -3.49
N ALA A 46 16.24 -2.69 -3.56
CA ALA A 46 15.82 -1.30 -3.42
C ALA A 46 16.17 -0.75 -2.03
N GLN A 47 16.64 0.50 -2.02
CA GLN A 47 16.87 1.24 -0.78
C GLN A 47 15.57 1.41 0.00
N TYR A 48 14.44 1.65 -0.70
CA TYR A 48 13.11 1.76 -0.10
C TYR A 48 12.06 0.92 -0.83
N VAL A 49 11.21 0.25 -0.04
CA VAL A 49 10.04 -0.49 -0.55
C VAL A 49 8.78 0.16 0.00
N THR A 50 7.92 0.63 -0.91
CA THR A 50 6.80 1.49 -0.55
C THR A 50 5.50 1.01 -1.16
N SER A 51 4.38 1.35 -0.53
CA SER A 51 3.06 1.09 -1.09
C SER A 51 2.03 2.08 -0.60
N VAL A 52 0.92 2.18 -1.33
CA VAL A 52 -0.23 2.99 -0.96
C VAL A 52 -1.49 2.14 -1.01
N CYS A 53 -2.42 2.37 -0.09
CA CYS A 53 -3.75 1.75 -0.10
C CYS A 53 -3.65 0.23 0.06
N THR A 54 -4.25 -0.53 -0.85
CA THR A 54 -4.18 -2.00 -0.86
C THR A 54 -2.89 -2.56 -1.47
N GLY A 55 -1.95 -1.70 -1.89
CA GLY A 55 -0.66 -2.13 -2.43
C GLY A 55 0.20 -2.88 -1.40
N SER A 56 -0.01 -2.64 -0.11
CA SER A 56 0.67 -3.39 0.95
C SER A 56 0.28 -4.86 0.99
N LEU A 57 -0.90 -5.25 0.48
CA LEU A 57 -1.27 -6.66 0.31
C LEU A 57 -0.41 -7.36 -0.75
N ILE A 58 -0.07 -6.67 -1.84
CA ILE A 58 0.84 -7.20 -2.86
C ILE A 58 2.26 -7.34 -2.27
N LEU A 59 2.73 -6.35 -1.50
CA LEU A 59 4.01 -6.46 -0.80
C LEU A 59 4.03 -7.63 0.19
N ALA A 60 2.93 -7.85 0.91
CA ALA A 60 2.79 -9.00 1.82
C ALA A 60 2.81 -10.34 1.06
N ALA A 61 2.07 -10.45 -0.04
CA ALA A 61 2.07 -11.64 -0.91
C ALA A 61 3.45 -11.92 -1.52
N ALA A 62 4.23 -10.87 -1.84
CA ALA A 62 5.60 -10.98 -2.29
C ALA A 62 6.58 -11.37 -1.16
N GLY A 63 6.15 -11.42 0.11
CA GLY A 63 6.97 -11.72 1.27
C GLY A 63 7.84 -10.55 1.75
N LEU A 64 7.53 -9.32 1.34
CA LEU A 64 8.34 -8.13 1.61
C LEU A 64 7.99 -7.40 2.92
N LEU A 65 6.93 -7.84 3.62
CA LEU A 65 6.45 -7.24 4.87
C LEU A 65 6.55 -8.17 6.09
N GLN A 66 7.16 -9.35 5.96
CA GLN A 66 7.32 -10.26 7.10
C GLN A 66 8.24 -9.64 8.16
N GLY A 67 7.73 -9.52 9.40
CA GLY A 67 8.45 -8.86 10.50
C GLY A 67 8.55 -7.34 10.36
N TYR A 68 7.71 -6.72 9.53
CA TYR A 68 7.57 -5.26 9.43
C TYR A 68 6.20 -4.79 9.90
N LYS A 69 6.15 -3.54 10.34
CA LYS A 69 4.91 -2.79 10.52
C LYS A 69 4.46 -2.19 9.20
N ALA A 70 3.16 -2.18 8.93
CA ALA A 70 2.64 -1.57 7.71
C ALA A 70 1.24 -0.96 7.87
N ALA A 71 1.00 0.11 7.11
CA ALA A 71 -0.33 0.66 6.86
C ALA A 71 -1.02 -0.04 5.69
N CYS A 72 -2.33 0.10 5.63
CA CYS A 72 -3.18 -0.34 4.54
C CYS A 72 -4.40 0.58 4.43
N HIS A 73 -5.13 0.49 3.32
CA HIS A 73 -6.48 1.04 3.25
C HIS A 73 -7.34 0.53 4.41
N TRP A 74 -8.12 1.41 5.04
CA TRP A 74 -8.87 1.11 6.27
C TRP A 74 -9.76 -0.13 6.14
N ALA A 75 -10.37 -0.34 4.97
CA ALA A 75 -11.26 -1.47 4.68
C ALA A 75 -10.54 -2.80 4.43
N SER A 76 -9.20 -2.81 4.40
CA SER A 76 -8.39 -3.98 4.05
C SER A 76 -7.28 -4.26 5.07
N ARG A 77 -7.36 -3.64 6.25
CA ARG A 77 -6.43 -3.87 7.36
C ARG A 77 -6.49 -5.32 7.86
N ASP A 78 -7.69 -5.87 8.04
CA ASP A 78 -7.87 -7.26 8.47
C ASP A 78 -7.27 -8.24 7.45
N SER A 79 -7.48 -7.98 6.15
CA SER A 79 -6.87 -8.78 5.08
C SER A 79 -5.34 -8.72 5.08
N LEU A 80 -4.74 -7.60 5.47
CA LEU A 80 -3.28 -7.50 5.59
C LEU A 80 -2.77 -8.26 6.81
N ALA A 81 -3.49 -8.19 7.93
CA ALA A 81 -3.14 -8.93 9.15
C ALA A 81 -3.14 -10.44 8.93
N MET A 82 -3.98 -10.95 8.00
CA MET A 82 -3.98 -12.36 7.61
C MET A 82 -2.63 -12.84 7.07
N PHE A 83 -1.76 -11.96 6.55
CA PHE A 83 -0.40 -12.31 6.12
C PHE A 83 0.63 -12.33 7.26
N GLY A 84 0.21 -12.20 8.52
CA GLY A 84 1.12 -12.13 9.67
C GLY A 84 1.85 -10.79 9.82
N VAL A 85 1.40 -9.75 9.11
CA VAL A 85 1.96 -8.40 9.17
C VAL A 85 1.43 -7.65 10.38
N GLU A 86 2.29 -6.90 11.09
CA GLU A 86 1.86 -6.00 12.17
C GLU A 86 1.19 -4.76 11.55
N VAL A 87 -0.14 -4.75 11.48
CA VAL A 87 -0.90 -3.66 10.86
C VAL A 87 -1.04 -2.48 11.81
N VAL A 88 -0.61 -1.30 11.38
CA VAL A 88 -0.69 -0.06 12.16
C VAL A 88 -1.71 0.89 11.52
N ALA A 89 -2.62 1.42 12.35
CA ALA A 89 -3.74 2.25 11.92
C ALA A 89 -3.36 3.72 11.70
N GLU A 90 -2.17 3.99 11.15
CA GLU A 90 -1.68 5.34 10.86
C GLU A 90 -1.83 5.70 9.39
N ARG A 91 -1.69 7.00 9.08
CA ARG A 91 -1.79 7.51 7.71
C ARG A 91 -0.60 7.08 6.85
N VAL A 92 0.61 7.16 7.43
CA VAL A 92 1.85 6.64 6.87
C VAL A 92 2.59 5.92 7.98
N VAL A 93 3.09 4.72 7.69
CA VAL A 93 3.90 3.92 8.61
C VAL A 93 5.28 3.77 8.00
N VAL A 94 6.29 4.21 8.75
CA VAL A 94 7.71 4.05 8.42
C VAL A 94 8.29 2.99 9.36
N ASP A 95 8.73 1.87 8.80
CA ASP A 95 9.47 0.85 9.52
C ASP A 95 10.75 0.49 8.74
N ARG A 96 11.89 0.99 9.23
CA ARG A 96 13.19 0.89 8.57
C ARG A 96 13.08 1.41 7.12
N ASN A 97 13.21 0.53 6.13
CA ASN A 97 13.12 0.89 4.72
C ASN A 97 11.76 0.55 4.08
N ARG A 98 10.75 0.21 4.87
CA ARG A 98 9.36 0.06 4.43
C ARG A 98 8.60 1.34 4.77
N ILE A 99 8.05 2.01 3.76
CA ILE A 99 7.18 3.18 3.94
C ILE A 99 5.84 2.88 3.30
N THR A 100 4.80 2.73 4.11
CA THR A 100 3.48 2.30 3.63
C THR A 100 2.42 3.33 3.99
N GLY A 101 1.61 3.69 3.00
CA GLY A 101 0.53 4.65 3.13
C GLY A 101 -0.82 3.96 3.26
N GLY A 102 -1.69 4.52 4.09
CA GLY A 102 -3.07 4.08 4.24
C GLY A 102 -3.93 4.38 3.00
N GLY A 103 -5.11 4.96 3.18
CA GLY A 103 -6.06 5.15 2.08
C GLY A 103 -5.63 6.21 1.06
N VAL A 104 -5.67 5.84 -0.22
CA VAL A 104 -5.69 6.69 -1.44
C VAL A 104 -4.78 7.94 -1.40
N THR A 105 -5.23 9.01 -0.74
CA THR A 105 -4.51 10.28 -0.65
C THR A 105 -3.29 10.23 0.24
N ALA A 106 -3.16 9.20 1.09
CA ALA A 106 -1.97 8.96 1.90
C ALA A 106 -0.68 8.84 1.05
N GLY A 107 -0.80 8.54 -0.24
CA GLY A 107 0.34 8.52 -1.17
C GLY A 107 1.07 9.86 -1.29
N ILE A 108 0.38 10.99 -1.10
CA ILE A 108 1.01 12.31 -1.15
C ILE A 108 1.88 12.54 0.09
N ASP A 109 1.36 12.22 1.28
CA ASP A 109 2.13 12.37 2.53
C ASP A 109 3.29 11.36 2.60
N LEU A 110 3.06 10.13 2.12
CA LEU A 110 4.11 9.12 1.95
C LEU A 110 5.23 9.62 1.02
N ALA A 111 4.91 10.35 -0.04
CA ALA A 111 5.91 10.93 -0.93
C ALA A 111 6.80 11.95 -0.19
N PHE A 112 6.25 12.76 0.71
CA PHE A 112 7.08 13.67 1.52
C PHE A 112 8.02 12.93 2.47
N HIS A 113 7.58 11.82 3.08
CA HIS A 113 8.48 10.96 3.87
C HIS A 113 9.60 10.38 3.01
N ILE A 114 9.32 9.96 1.78
CA ILE A 114 10.32 9.45 0.84
C ILE A 114 11.32 10.55 0.45
N ILE A 115 10.82 11.74 0.10
CA ILE A 115 11.68 12.87 -0.31
C ILE A 115 12.60 13.24 0.85
N GLU A 116 12.08 13.36 2.07
CA GLU A 116 12.88 13.66 3.25
C GLU A 116 13.94 12.58 3.52
N ALA A 117 13.57 11.29 3.37
CA ALA A 117 14.50 10.18 3.56
C ALA A 117 15.62 10.11 2.51
N LEU A 118 15.36 10.57 1.29
CA LEU A 118 16.32 10.53 0.17
C LEU A 118 17.13 11.82 -0.01
N ARG A 119 16.55 12.97 0.33
CA ARG A 119 17.07 14.31 0.00
C ARG A 119 17.19 15.23 1.20
N GLY A 120 16.70 14.82 2.37
CA GLY A 120 16.68 15.62 3.58
C GLY A 120 15.47 16.54 3.67
N ARG A 121 15.35 17.15 4.85
CA ARG A 121 14.20 17.97 5.24
C ARG A 121 13.97 19.19 4.35
N ASP A 122 15.05 19.90 3.99
CA ASP A 122 14.96 21.13 3.21
C ASP A 122 14.30 20.91 1.84
N GLU A 123 14.64 19.80 1.16
CA GLU A 123 14.03 19.44 -0.12
C GLU A 123 12.55 19.06 0.04
N ALA A 124 12.21 18.33 1.11
CA ALA A 124 10.82 17.97 1.38
C ALA A 124 9.96 19.22 1.68
N GLU A 125 10.49 20.18 2.44
CA GLU A 125 9.83 21.46 2.70
C GLU A 125 9.71 22.31 1.42
N ALA A 126 10.75 22.36 0.58
CA ALA A 126 10.72 23.06 -0.70
C ALA A 126 9.67 22.48 -1.65
N VAL A 127 9.63 21.15 -1.82
CA VAL A 127 8.62 20.49 -2.67
C VAL A 127 7.21 20.73 -2.12
N ARG A 128 7.02 20.68 -0.79
CA ARG A 128 5.72 20.97 -0.18
C ARG A 128 5.24 22.38 -0.50
N LEU A 129 6.14 23.37 -0.43
CA LEU A 129 5.83 24.76 -0.76
C LEU A 129 5.57 24.96 -2.25
N ILE A 130 6.37 24.36 -3.14
CA ILE A 130 6.19 24.44 -4.60
C ILE A 130 4.82 23.91 -5.03
N LEU A 131 4.35 22.84 -4.38
CA LEU A 131 3.05 22.25 -4.64
C LEU A 131 1.89 22.95 -3.93
N GLU A 132 2.18 23.94 -3.08
CA GLU A 132 1.21 24.56 -2.17
C GLU A 132 0.40 23.50 -1.39
N TYR A 133 1.08 22.42 -0.98
CA TYR A 133 0.43 21.31 -0.31
C TYR A 133 0.19 21.63 1.18
N GLU A 134 -0.89 22.37 1.41
CA GLU A 134 -1.44 22.70 2.72
C GLU A 134 -2.92 22.28 2.74
N PRO A 135 -3.22 20.97 2.85
CA PRO A 135 -4.57 20.47 2.70
C PRO A 135 -5.51 21.03 3.79
N GLN A 136 -6.64 21.60 3.37
CA GLN A 136 -7.74 22.03 4.25
C GLN A 136 -8.97 21.15 3.98
N PRO A 137 -9.16 20.04 4.72
CA PRO A 137 -10.29 19.14 4.50
C PRO A 137 -11.63 19.87 4.66
N ILE A 138 -12.54 19.67 3.70
CA ILE A 138 -13.92 20.17 3.82
C ILE A 138 -14.70 19.25 4.75
N GLY A 139 -14.92 19.70 5.98
CA GLY A 139 -15.66 18.93 7.00
C GLY A 139 -14.86 17.78 7.62
N VAL A 140 -15.56 16.91 8.36
CA VAL A 140 -14.99 15.75 9.07
C VAL A 140 -15.45 14.44 8.41
N GLY A 141 -14.73 13.34 8.66
CA GLY A 141 -15.12 12.00 8.22
C GLY A 141 -14.20 11.33 7.21
N GLY A 142 -12.96 11.81 7.08
CA GLY A 142 -11.93 11.15 6.27
C GLY A 142 -11.35 9.88 6.91
N THR A 143 -11.71 9.58 8.17
CA THR A 143 -11.24 8.42 8.92
C THR A 143 -12.40 7.70 9.63
N LEU A 144 -12.18 6.47 10.06
CA LEU A 144 -13.21 5.70 10.78
C LEU A 144 -13.61 6.36 12.11
N GLU A 145 -12.66 7.05 12.75
CA GLU A 145 -12.82 7.69 14.05
C GLU A 145 -13.61 9.00 13.96
N THR A 146 -13.53 9.68 12.80
CA THR A 146 -14.16 10.99 12.60
C THR A 146 -15.43 10.94 11.75
N ALA A 147 -15.65 9.84 11.02
CA ALA A 147 -16.83 9.67 10.19
C ALA A 147 -18.07 9.33 11.03
N ARG A 148 -19.24 9.77 10.57
CA ARG A 148 -20.49 9.39 11.22
C ARG A 148 -20.72 7.87 11.08
N PRO A 149 -21.21 7.17 12.12
CA PRO A 149 -21.41 5.73 12.06
C PRO A 149 -22.32 5.26 10.91
N ASP A 150 -23.38 6.01 10.59
CA ASP A 150 -24.29 5.69 9.48
C ASP A 150 -23.57 5.70 8.12
N VAL A 151 -22.64 6.64 7.93
CA VAL A 151 -21.82 6.75 6.71
C VAL A 151 -20.83 5.60 6.63
N VAL A 152 -20.14 5.27 7.73
CA VAL A 152 -19.21 4.14 7.79
C VAL A 152 -19.91 2.84 7.36
N GLU A 153 -21.08 2.57 7.94
CA GLU A 153 -21.84 1.35 7.61
C GLU A 153 -22.37 1.36 6.17
N ALA A 154 -22.81 2.51 5.66
CA ALA A 154 -23.19 2.64 4.25
C ALA A 154 -22.03 2.36 3.31
N VAL A 155 -20.83 2.89 3.59
CA VAL A 155 -19.63 2.67 2.77
C VAL A 155 -19.15 1.22 2.86
N LYS A 156 -19.13 0.61 4.05
CA LYS A 156 -18.80 -0.83 4.19
C LYS A 156 -19.74 -1.69 3.34
N ARG A 157 -21.06 -1.46 3.42
CA ARG A 157 -22.05 -2.16 2.59
C ARG A 157 -21.78 -1.95 1.10
N ALA A 158 -21.46 -0.73 0.69
CA ALA A 158 -21.14 -0.42 -0.70
C ALA A 158 -19.88 -1.17 -1.17
N ILE A 159 -18.81 -1.19 -0.37
CA ILE A 159 -17.58 -1.93 -0.68
C ILE A 159 -17.90 -3.42 -0.86
N LEU A 160 -18.65 -4.02 0.08
CA LEU A 160 -19.04 -5.43 -0.01
C LEU A 160 -19.86 -5.72 -1.27
N ALA A 161 -20.84 -4.86 -1.59
CA ALA A 161 -21.72 -5.00 -2.75
C ALA A 161 -20.98 -4.85 -4.10
N HIS A 162 -19.93 -4.04 -4.15
CA HIS A 162 -19.13 -3.82 -5.37
C HIS A 162 -17.93 -4.77 -5.46
N GLY A 163 -18.14 -6.03 -5.09
CA GLY A 163 -17.14 -7.10 -5.21
C GLY A 163 -16.15 -7.19 -4.05
N GLY A 164 -16.31 -6.37 -2.99
CA GLY A 164 -15.46 -6.45 -1.79
C GLY A 164 -15.53 -7.80 -1.10
N ALA A 165 -16.70 -8.45 -1.04
CA ALA A 165 -16.85 -9.77 -0.41
C ALA A 165 -16.08 -10.86 -1.17
N SER A 166 -16.21 -10.92 -2.50
CA SER A 166 -15.43 -11.85 -3.35
C SER A 166 -13.94 -11.60 -3.18
N ARG A 167 -13.53 -10.33 -3.23
CA ARG A 167 -12.13 -9.92 -3.08
C ARG A 167 -11.56 -10.31 -1.71
N SER A 168 -12.30 -10.12 -0.62
CA SER A 168 -11.85 -10.54 0.71
C SER A 168 -11.63 -12.04 0.80
N ALA A 169 -12.55 -12.85 0.26
CA ALA A 169 -12.41 -14.31 0.23
C ALA A 169 -11.23 -14.77 -0.65
N GLU A 170 -11.04 -14.14 -1.81
CA GLU A 170 -9.88 -14.38 -2.68
C GLU A 170 -8.56 -14.07 -1.95
N ILE A 171 -8.47 -12.91 -1.30
CA ILE A 171 -7.28 -12.51 -0.54
C ILE A 171 -7.00 -13.48 0.61
N GLU A 172 -8.02 -13.92 1.35
CA GLU A 172 -7.88 -14.88 2.44
C GLU A 172 -7.34 -16.24 1.93
N ALA A 173 -7.86 -16.71 0.78
CA ALA A 173 -7.37 -17.92 0.15
C ALA A 173 -5.91 -17.77 -0.31
N ILE A 174 -5.52 -16.61 -0.85
CA ILE A 174 -4.13 -16.32 -1.23
C ILE A 174 -3.22 -16.27 -0.01
N ALA A 175 -3.62 -15.56 1.06
CA ALA A 175 -2.85 -15.44 2.29
C ALA A 175 -2.54 -16.81 2.89
N SER A 176 -3.57 -17.66 2.99
CA SER A 176 -3.45 -19.03 3.50
C SER A 176 -2.44 -19.86 2.71
N ARG A 177 -2.43 -19.76 1.38
CA ARG A 177 -1.46 -20.47 0.53
C ARG A 177 -0.05 -19.94 0.68
N ARG A 178 0.13 -18.61 0.76
CA ARG A 178 1.45 -17.96 0.71
C ARG A 178 2.21 -17.98 2.04
N ILE A 179 1.52 -17.94 3.18
CA ILE A 179 2.16 -18.08 4.51
C ILE A 179 2.83 -19.45 4.67
N MET A 180 2.26 -20.50 4.08
CA MET A 180 2.84 -21.84 4.12
C MET A 180 4.18 -21.96 3.36
N PHE A 181 4.55 -20.99 2.51
CA PHE A 181 5.79 -21.01 1.73
C PHE A 181 6.93 -20.21 2.35
N THR A 182 6.68 -19.34 3.33
CA THR A 182 7.73 -18.51 3.96
C THR A 182 8.47 -19.22 5.12
N ASP A 183 8.00 -20.41 5.53
CA ASP A 183 8.60 -21.25 6.58
C ASP A 183 9.53 -22.37 6.03
N ARG A 184 10.00 -22.28 4.77
CA ARG A 184 10.97 -23.23 4.19
C ARG A 184 12.21 -22.55 3.64
#